data_AF-X1V0W8-F1
#
_entry.id   AF-X1V0W8-F1
#
_cell.length_a   1.000
_cell.length_b   1.000
_cell.length_c   1.000
_cell.angle_alpha   90.00
_cell.angle_beta   90.00
_cell.angle_gamma   90.00
#
_symmetry.space_group_name_H-M   'P 1'
#
loop_
_entity.id
_entity.type
_entity.pdbx_description
1 polymer ?
#
loop_
_entity_poly.entity_id
_entity_poly.type
_entity_poly.pdbx_seq_one_letter_code
_entity_poly.pdbx_strand_id
1 'polypeptide(L)'
;SAVMRIGSMAMCHLLKQNGIEPVFQMVTRDRNQIALQSDLLSAWVLGIENVLCLTGDHNHLGDHQESKAVYDIDSVQLLKAVTGLNEGHDMAGNELNGAPRF
;
A
#
# COMPACT_ATOMS: atom_id res chain seq x y z
N SER A 1 5.06 3.03 13.42
CA SER A 1 5.91 2.17 14.26
C SER A 1 6.32 0.92 13.48
N ALA A 2 7.49 0.35 13.79
CA ALA A 2 7.96 -0.93 13.27
C ALA A 2 7.61 -2.08 14.23
N VAL A 3 6.32 -2.21 14.55
CA VAL A 3 5.80 -3.25 15.46
C VAL A 3 4.87 -4.17 14.69
N MET A 4 4.96 -5.48 14.94
CA MET A 4 4.10 -6.45 14.26
C MET A 4 2.64 -6.26 14.69
N ARG A 5 1.77 -6.11 13.70
CA ARG A 5 0.32 -5.96 13.84
C ARG A 5 -0.37 -6.68 12.69
N ILE A 6 -1.66 -6.95 12.85
CA ILE A 6 -2.51 -7.36 11.73
C ILE A 6 -2.37 -6.37 10.58
N GLY A 7 -2.29 -6.88 9.35
CA GLY A 7 -2.17 -6.05 8.15
C GLY A 7 -3.41 -5.17 7.95
N SER A 8 -3.18 -3.91 7.57
CA SER A 8 -4.26 -2.92 7.41
C SER A 8 -5.32 -3.34 6.38
N MET A 9 -4.95 -4.06 5.32
CA MET A 9 -5.87 -4.49 4.27
C MET A 9 -7.01 -5.36 4.79
N ALA A 10 -6.72 -6.33 5.66
CA ALA A 10 -7.75 -7.21 6.23
C ALA A 10 -8.77 -6.41 7.06
N MET A 11 -8.28 -5.46 7.86
CA MET A 11 -9.14 -4.59 8.66
C MET A 11 -9.96 -3.65 7.78
N CYS A 12 -9.37 -3.07 6.73
CA CYS A 12 -10.09 -2.22 5.79
C CYS A 12 -11.22 -2.98 5.09
N HIS A 13 -10.97 -4.21 4.66
CA HIS A 13 -12.00 -5.04 4.04
C HIS A 13 -13.18 -5.31 5.01
N LEU A 14 -12.88 -5.68 6.26
CA LEU A 14 -13.92 -5.88 7.28
C LEU A 14 -14.70 -4.59 7.56
N LEU A 15 -14.03 -3.44 7.65
CA LEU A 15 -14.69 -2.14 7.81
C LEU A 15 -15.64 -1.85 6.64
N LYS A 16 -15.18 -2.07 5.40
CA LYS A 16 -15.99 -1.88 4.20
C LYS A 16 -17.23 -2.79 4.19
N GLN A 17 -17.08 -4.06 4.59
CA GLN A 17 -18.20 -5.00 4.73
C GLN A 17 -19.23 -4.55 5.79
N ASN A 18 -18.80 -3.76 6.78
CA ASN A 18 -19.67 -3.17 7.80
C ASN A 18 -20.17 -1.76 7.42
N GLY A 19 -19.98 -1.32 6.17
CA GLY A 19 -20.45 -0.02 5.68
C GLY A 19 -19.64 1.17 6.19
N ILE A 20 -18.44 0.95 6.71
CA ILE A 20 -17.52 2.00 7.18
C ILE A 20 -16.48 2.25 6.09
N GLU A 21 -16.26 3.51 5.72
CA GLU A 21 -15.24 3.89 4.74
C GLU A 21 -13.84 3.84 5.38
N PRO A 22 -12.95 2.92 4.95
CA PRO A 22 -11.63 2.77 5.55
C PRO A 22 -10.58 3.61 4.83
N VAL A 23 -9.53 4.00 5.55
CA VAL A 23 -8.29 4.54 4.95
C VAL A 23 -7.19 3.49 5.06
N PHE A 24 -6.79 2.92 3.92
CA PHE A 24 -5.75 1.91 3.85
C PHE A 24 -4.36 2.51 4.03
N GLN A 25 -3.74 2.23 5.18
CA GLN A 25 -2.39 2.71 5.48
C GLN A 25 -1.36 1.78 4.88
N MET A 26 -0.61 2.29 3.92
CA MET A 26 0.36 1.53 3.17
C MET A 26 1.77 2.03 3.45
N VAL A 27 2.63 1.12 3.89
CA VAL A 27 3.99 1.43 4.34
C VAL A 27 5.00 0.81 3.38
N THR A 28 6.00 1.58 2.92
CA THR A 28 6.99 1.10 1.94
C THR A 28 8.19 0.38 2.53
N ARG A 29 8.48 0.60 3.82
CA ARG A 29 9.59 -0.03 4.59
C ARG A 29 9.87 -1.50 4.27
N ASP A 30 8.82 -2.32 4.23
CA ASP A 30 8.89 -3.78 4.25
C ASP A 30 8.47 -4.43 2.92
N ARG A 31 8.19 -3.64 1.88
CA ARG A 31 7.70 -4.13 0.58
C ARG A 31 8.44 -3.48 -0.60
N ASN A 32 8.58 -4.23 -1.68
CA ASN A 32 9.11 -3.71 -2.94
C ASN A 32 8.00 -3.11 -3.81
N GLN A 33 8.37 -2.38 -4.86
CA GLN A 33 7.43 -1.69 -5.75
C GLN A 33 6.41 -2.61 -6.42
N ILE A 34 6.75 -3.89 -6.65
CA ILE A 34 5.84 -4.88 -7.24
C ILE A 34 4.75 -5.25 -6.23
N ALA A 35 5.15 -5.62 -5.01
CA ALA A 35 4.23 -5.96 -3.93
C ALA A 35 3.33 -4.77 -3.59
N LEU A 36 3.88 -3.55 -3.57
CA LEU A 36 3.13 -2.34 -3.30
C LEU A 36 2.04 -2.09 -4.36
N GLN A 37 2.37 -2.16 -5.66
CA GLN A 37 1.35 -1.99 -6.70
C GLN A 37 0.29 -3.10 -6.68
N SER A 38 0.70 -4.35 -6.41
CA SER A 38 -0.22 -5.47 -6.26
C SER A 38 -1.20 -5.28 -5.10
N ASP A 39 -0.76 -4.76 -3.95
CA ASP A 39 -1.62 -4.48 -2.82
C ASP A 39 -2.62 -3.35 -3.11
N LEU A 40 -2.20 -2.30 -3.83
CA LEU A 40 -3.09 -1.22 -4.27
C LEU A 40 -4.22 -1.78 -5.13
N LEU A 41 -3.88 -2.53 -6.19
CA LEU A 41 -4.88 -3.16 -7.05
C LEU A 41 -5.80 -4.12 -6.28
N SER A 42 -5.27 -4.84 -5.30
CA SER A 42 -6.06 -5.69 -4.42
C SER A 42 -7.03 -4.87 -3.55
N ALA A 43 -6.57 -3.74 -2.99
CA ALA A 43 -7.41 -2.83 -2.22
C ALA A 43 -8.58 -2.31 -3.06
N TRP A 44 -8.32 -1.91 -4.31
CA TRP A 44 -9.36 -1.49 -5.24
C TRP A 44 -10.40 -2.58 -5.51
N VAL A 45 -9.97 -3.81 -5.78
CA VAL A 45 -10.88 -4.96 -5.98
C VAL A 45 -11.75 -5.23 -4.74
N LEU A 46 -11.23 -4.95 -3.54
CA LEU A 46 -11.96 -5.07 -2.28
C LEU A 46 -12.86 -3.86 -1.98
N GLY A 47 -12.95 -2.88 -2.89
CA GLY A 47 -13.76 -1.68 -2.75
C GLY A 47 -13.17 -0.64 -1.80
N ILE A 48 -11.86 -0.69 -1.54
CA ILE A 48 -11.16 0.28 -0.71
C ILE A 48 -10.60 1.37 -1.61
N GLU A 49 -11.08 2.59 -1.40
CA GLU A 49 -10.81 3.73 -2.30
C GLU A 49 -9.81 4.71 -1.66
N ASN A 50 -9.75 4.80 -0.32
CA ASN A 50 -8.87 5.76 0.34
C ASN A 50 -7.54 5.12 0.75
N VAL A 51 -6.42 5.69 0.30
CA VAL A 51 -5.06 5.20 0.62
C VAL A 51 -4.21 6.29 1.27
N LEU A 52 -3.50 5.93 2.35
CA LEU A 52 -2.48 6.77 2.99
C LEU A 52 -1.09 6.18 2.74
N CYS A 53 -0.26 6.90 1.99
CA CYS A 53 1.10 6.50 1.63
C CYS A 53 2.11 6.90 2.72
N LEU A 54 2.89 5.93 3.22
CA LEU A 54 3.84 6.14 4.33
C LEU A 54 5.19 5.48 4.01
N THR A 55 6.30 6.16 4.30
CA THR A 55 7.64 5.54 4.22
C THR A 55 7.84 4.53 5.36
N GLY A 56 7.35 4.89 6.56
CA GLY A 56 7.46 4.07 7.77
C GLY A 56 8.79 4.23 8.50
N ASP A 57 8.78 3.87 9.78
CA ASP A 57 9.95 3.96 10.66
C ASP A 57 10.97 2.86 10.37
N HIS A 58 12.26 3.12 10.64
CA HIS A 58 13.32 2.11 10.57
C HIS A 58 12.96 0.87 11.41
N ASN A 59 13.17 -0.33 10.86
CA ASN A 59 12.90 -1.59 11.56
C ASN A 59 13.68 -1.75 12.88
N HIS A 60 14.84 -1.09 12.99
CA HIS A 60 15.63 -1.01 14.23
C HIS A 60 14.89 -0.30 15.38
N LEU A 61 13.89 0.53 15.08
CA LEU A 61 13.02 1.16 16.08
C LEU A 61 11.84 0.25 16.46
N GLY A 62 11.90 -1.02 16.07
CA GLY A 62 10.83 -1.99 16.13
C GLY A 62 11.11 -3.21 17.01
N ASP A 63 10.17 -4.15 16.98
CA ASP A 63 10.23 -5.44 17.68
C ASP A 63 10.95 -6.53 16.86
N HIS A 64 11.06 -6.36 15.53
CA HIS A 64 11.75 -7.28 14.62
C HIS A 64 12.99 -6.62 13.99
N GLN A 65 13.99 -6.32 14.82
CA GLN A 65 15.19 -5.57 14.40
C GLN A 65 16.05 -6.30 13.36
N GLU A 66 16.04 -7.64 13.38
CA GLU A 66 16.77 -8.49 12.42
C GLU A 66 16.04 -8.67 11.08
N SER A 67 14.82 -8.14 10.94
CA SER A 67 14.08 -8.20 9.69
C SER A 67 14.83 -7.48 8.57
N LYS A 68 14.69 -7.96 7.33
CA LYS A 68 15.25 -7.24 6.19
C LYS A 68 14.40 -6.01 5.88
N ALA A 69 15.02 -4.85 5.95
CA ALA A 69 14.46 -3.62 5.42
C ALA A 69 14.48 -3.66 3.88
N VAL A 70 13.36 -3.33 3.24
CA VAL A 70 13.25 -3.32 1.78
C VAL A 70 13.50 -1.92 1.24
N TYR A 71 12.75 -0.91 1.72
CA TYR A 71 12.88 0.51 1.32
C TYR A 71 13.12 0.74 -0.19
N ASP A 72 12.40 0.00 -1.03
CA ASP A 72 12.57 0.08 -2.49
C ASP A 72 12.16 1.45 -3.03
N ILE A 73 11.09 2.02 -2.44
CA ILE A 73 10.58 3.36 -2.75
C ILE A 73 10.13 4.08 -1.47
N ASP A 74 10.07 5.41 -1.51
CA ASP A 74 9.51 6.24 -0.42
C ASP A 74 8.00 6.55 -0.62
N SER A 75 7.38 7.25 0.33
CA SER A 75 5.96 7.63 0.24
C SER A 75 5.63 8.54 -0.94
N VAL A 76 6.58 9.37 -1.41
CA VAL A 76 6.36 10.27 -2.54
C VAL A 76 6.37 9.47 -3.84
N GLN A 77 7.27 8.51 -3.98
CA GLN A 77 7.29 7.56 -5.08
C GLN A 77 6.08 6.63 -5.06
N LEU A 78 5.63 6.17 -3.89
CA LEU A 78 4.38 5.41 -3.76
C LEU A 78 3.18 6.25 -4.20
N LEU A 79 3.12 7.52 -3.81
CA LEU A 79 2.06 8.42 -4.27
C LEU A 79 2.06 8.57 -5.80
N LYS A 80 3.24 8.67 -6.43
CA LYS A 80 3.36 8.68 -7.90
C LYS A 80 2.88 7.36 -8.51
N ALA A 81 3.16 6.23 -7.87
CA ALA A 81 2.65 4.94 -8.30
C ALA A 81 1.12 4.89 -8.26
N VAL A 82 0.50 5.38 -7.17
CA VAL A 82 -0.96 5.51 -7.07
C VAL A 82 -1.52 6.38 -8.20
N THR A 83 -0.89 7.52 -8.50
CA THR A 83 -1.28 8.39 -9.61
C THR A 83 -1.19 7.66 -10.96
N GLY A 84 -0.08 6.95 -11.23
CA GLY A 84 0.08 6.18 -12.46
C GLY A 84 -0.98 5.09 -12.61
N LEU A 85 -1.28 4.37 -11.52
CA LEU A 85 -2.34 3.36 -11.53
C LEU A 85 -3.72 4.00 -11.84
N ASN A 86 -4.04 5.14 -11.23
CA ASN A 86 -5.27 5.90 -11.53
C ASN A 86 -5.31 6.38 -13.01
N GLU A 87 -4.16 6.60 -13.63
CA GLU A 87 -3.99 6.93 -15.05
C GLU A 87 -3.94 5.68 -15.95
N GLY A 88 -4.08 4.47 -15.38
CA GLY A 88 -4.18 3.22 -16.12
C GLY A 88 -2.84 2.58 -16.49
N HIS A 89 -1.75 2.90 -15.80
CA HIS A 89 -0.45 2.28 -16.05
C HIS A 89 0.32 1.95 -14.76
N ASP A 90 1.12 0.89 -14.80
CA ASP A 90 2.01 0.54 -13.70
C ASP A 90 3.31 1.39 -13.72
N MET A 91 4.15 1.24 -12.69
CA MET A 91 5.43 1.95 -12.59
C MET A 91 6.45 1.57 -13.67
N ALA A 92 6.26 0.46 -14.38
CA ALA A 92 7.07 0.07 -15.53
C ALA A 92 6.51 0.64 -16.85
N GLY A 93 5.37 1.32 -16.82
CA GLY A 93 4.69 1.90 -17.97
C GLY A 93 3.79 0.92 -18.71
N ASN A 94 3.50 -0.25 -18.16
CA ASN A 94 2.57 -1.20 -18.78
C ASN A 94 1.13 -0.72 -18.57
N GLU A 95 0.31 -0.84 -19.62
CA GLU A 95 -1.11 -0.51 -19.54
C GLU A 95 -1.87 -1.52 -18.68
N LEU A 96 -2.77 -1.01 -17.84
CA LEU A 96 -3.71 -1.79 -17.05
C LEU A 96 -5.00 -2.05 -17.85
N ASN A 97 -5.64 -3.18 -17.57
CA ASN A 97 -7.02 -3.41 -18.03
C ASN A 97 -7.99 -2.70 -17.08
N GLY A 98 -8.30 -1.44 -17.38
CA GLY A 98 -9.04 -0.55 -16.50
C GLY A 98 -8.12 0.25 -15.58
N ALA A 99 -8.71 1.11 -14.75
CA ALA A 99 -7.96 1.92 -13.79
C ALA A 99 -8.70 2.00 -12.46
N PRO A 100 -8.02 1.84 -11.32
CA PRO A 100 -8.56 2.19 -10.02
C PRO A 100 -8.86 3.69 -9.93
N ARG A 101 -9.59 4.06 -8.88
CA ARG A 101 -9.83 5.46 -8.49
C ARG A 101 -9.62 5.61 -7.00
N PHE A 102 -8.35 5.77 -6.62
CA PHE A 102 -7.96 6.17 -5.27
C PHE A 102 -8.02 7.69 -5.08
#